data_AF-A0AAF0Y323-F1
#
_entry.id   AF-A0AAF0Y323-F1
#
_cell.length_a   1.000
_cell.length_b   1.000
_cell.length_c   1.000
_cell.angle_alpha   90.00
_cell.angle_beta   90.00
_cell.angle_gamma   90.00
#
_symmetry.space_group_name_H-M   'P 1'
#
loop_
_entity.id
_entity.type
_entity.pdbx_description
1 polymer ?
#
loop_
_entity_poly.entity_id
_entity_poly.type
_entity_poly.pdbx_seq_one_letter_code
_entity_poly.pdbx_strand_id
1 'polypeptide(L)'
;MATLTPIPSSLRLAALAACRQQRQVAHQATAQWPRHYTLAFPSRRRPPPPPLRHDRSRQLSTSTASSAATVTAADGLQDIKLPTLDDLYLKEGDNVVVAMSGGVDSSLTLRLLANLPLKLTVLFMRNWDPLLSEEAAADDRGDTHDTTLSYSSRDAGSSSRVPNLSPCAWERDWADVKRVCAHVGIPEQDISLLDLSKEYWSRVFEPAVAVWEAGQTPNPDVACNREIKFGALMQHIQPGHYLATGHYARVVRSPAGDATLHRAIDSNKDQTYYLSQVPRDQLAKAVFPLAGIPKPSVRDLAAHFALPTADREESMGVCFIGERGHFGDFVSQYTSPPSSTGYLVDTAGKRFGVHRGSHYYTIGQRARVGGMDGRWYVAQKGVGESGNDILLVHGGDHPALQCKELACGEFNWIAGAPPPELEDGGVLDAMVQVRHRMSAVKAQVELVDGRVHITFDDTVVGVAPGQIAGVWKDDQCLGSGLIATTRCLE
;
A
#
# COMPACT_ATOMS: atom_id res chain seq x y z
N MET A 1 49.81 26.76 10.99
CA MET A 1 48.82 27.77 11.40
C MET A 1 48.44 28.59 10.18
N ALA A 2 47.27 28.32 9.58
CA ALA A 2 46.73 29.14 8.49
C ALA A 2 45.63 30.03 9.05
N THR A 3 45.83 31.34 8.92
CA THR A 3 44.95 32.41 9.41
C THR A 3 43.80 32.62 8.43
N LEU A 4 42.56 32.52 8.93
CA LEU A 4 41.34 32.84 8.20
C LEU A 4 41.17 34.36 8.10
N THR A 5 40.98 34.87 6.88
CA THR A 5 40.64 36.27 6.59
C THR A 5 39.16 36.55 6.87
N PRO A 6 38.81 37.71 7.45
CA PRO A 6 37.42 38.04 7.77
C PRO A 6 36.64 38.52 6.53
N ILE A 7 35.39 38.08 6.44
CA ILE A 7 34.43 38.44 5.38
C ILE A 7 34.08 39.94 5.46
N PRO A 8 34.07 40.69 4.34
CA PRO A 8 33.74 42.11 4.31
C PRO A 8 32.35 42.42 4.87
N SER A 9 32.25 43.50 5.64
CA SER A 9 31.02 43.98 6.31
C SER A 9 29.85 44.27 5.35
N SER A 10 30.12 44.56 4.08
CA SER A 10 29.11 44.77 3.04
C SER A 10 28.33 43.51 2.68
N LEU A 11 28.94 42.33 2.72
CA LEU A 11 28.28 41.04 2.46
C LEU A 11 27.40 40.60 3.63
N ARG A 12 27.75 40.96 4.87
CA ARG A 12 26.90 40.72 6.06
C ARG A 12 25.62 41.55 6.03
N LEU A 13 25.69 42.81 5.58
CA LEU A 13 24.54 43.70 5.46
C LEU A 13 23.57 43.25 4.35
N ALA A 14 24.09 42.77 3.21
CA ALA A 14 23.27 42.22 2.13
C ALA A 14 22.54 40.92 2.54
N ALA A 15 23.22 40.02 3.27
CA ALA A 15 22.62 38.78 3.79
C ALA A 15 21.53 39.05 4.85
N LEU A 16 21.73 40.05 5.72
CA LEU A 16 20.73 40.45 6.71
C LEU A 16 19.52 41.15 6.07
N ALA A 17 19.73 41.91 4.99
CA ALA A 17 18.63 42.53 4.23
C ALA A 17 17.80 41.48 3.47
N ALA A 18 18.44 40.49 2.82
CA ALA A 18 17.76 39.39 2.15
C ALA A 18 16.97 38.51 3.12
N CYS A 19 17.51 38.25 4.32
CA CYS A 19 16.82 37.49 5.37
C CYS A 19 15.63 38.26 5.96
N ARG A 20 15.70 39.60 6.08
CA ARG A 20 14.56 40.44 6.47
C ARG A 20 13.47 40.50 5.41
N GLN A 21 13.84 40.55 4.12
CA GLN A 21 12.89 40.52 3.02
C GLN A 21 12.15 39.17 2.92
N GLN A 22 12.86 38.05 3.10
CA GLN A 22 12.25 36.71 3.16
C GLN A 22 11.33 36.55 4.38
N ARG A 23 11.70 37.10 5.55
CA ARG A 23 10.83 37.09 6.74
C ARG A 23 9.58 37.96 6.59
N GLN A 24 9.63 39.08 5.87
CA GLN A 24 8.46 39.91 5.60
C GLN A 24 7.49 39.27 4.59
N VAL A 25 8.01 38.58 3.56
CA VAL A 25 7.17 37.81 2.62
C VAL A 25 6.52 36.60 3.32
N ALA A 26 7.24 35.93 4.22
CA ALA A 26 6.69 34.86 5.07
C ALA A 26 5.66 35.37 6.09
N HIS A 27 5.85 36.57 6.66
CA HIS A 27 4.89 37.17 7.60
C HIS A 27 3.62 37.73 6.93
N GLN A 28 3.67 38.12 5.66
CA GLN A 28 2.47 38.52 4.91
C GLN A 28 1.65 37.32 4.41
N ALA A 29 2.23 36.11 4.37
CA ALA A 29 1.51 34.86 4.11
C ALA A 29 0.86 34.25 5.37
N THR A 30 1.20 34.72 6.58
CA THR A 30 0.65 34.25 7.86
C THR A 30 -0.47 35.15 8.41
N ALA A 31 -1.22 35.81 7.53
CA ALA A 31 -2.45 36.49 7.92
C ALA A 31 -3.52 35.47 8.33
N GLN A 32 -3.64 35.24 9.65
CA GLN A 32 -4.75 34.62 10.40
C GLN A 32 -5.74 33.77 9.57
N TRP A 33 -5.49 32.46 9.52
CA TRP A 33 -6.34 31.51 8.80
C TRP A 33 -7.45 30.98 9.74
N PRO A 34 -8.73 30.98 9.32
CA PRO A 34 -9.83 30.46 10.14
C PRO A 34 -9.75 28.94 10.30
N ARG A 35 -10.29 28.42 11.42
CA ARG A 35 -10.17 27.03 11.92
C ARG A 35 -10.80 25.93 11.03
N HIS A 36 -11.45 26.29 9.91
CA HIS A 36 -12.08 25.34 9.00
C HIS A 36 -11.76 25.73 7.56
N TYR A 37 -11.10 24.82 6.82
CA TYR A 37 -10.85 24.98 5.39
C TYR A 37 -11.66 23.96 4.60
N THR A 38 -12.37 24.49 3.61
CA THR A 38 -13.14 23.73 2.64
C THR A 38 -12.65 24.16 1.27
N LEU A 39 -12.08 23.22 0.50
CA LEU A 39 -11.64 23.52 -0.87
C LEU A 39 -12.74 23.17 -1.86
N ALA A 40 -13.15 24.18 -2.62
CA ALA A 40 -14.11 24.09 -3.70
C ALA A 40 -13.41 23.72 -5.01
N PHE A 41 -13.79 22.61 -5.64
CA PHE A 41 -13.31 22.23 -6.98
C PHE A 41 -14.41 22.40 -8.03
N PRO A 42 -14.12 22.95 -9.22
CA PRO A 42 -15.07 22.96 -10.32
C PRO A 42 -15.30 21.54 -10.86
N SER A 43 -16.57 21.16 -11.06
CA SER A 43 -16.93 19.82 -11.54
C SER A 43 -16.41 19.56 -12.97
N ARG A 44 -15.81 18.38 -13.19
CA ARG A 44 -15.35 17.95 -14.52
C ARG A 44 -16.57 17.65 -15.40
N ARG A 45 -16.82 18.47 -16.44
CA ARG A 45 -17.83 18.16 -17.47
C ARG A 45 -17.42 16.88 -18.20
N ARG A 46 -18.28 15.86 -18.22
CA ARG A 46 -18.15 14.72 -19.14
C ARG A 46 -18.19 15.24 -20.58
N PRO A 47 -17.36 14.72 -21.50
CA PRO A 47 -17.50 15.04 -22.91
C PRO A 47 -18.88 14.56 -23.42
N PRO A 48 -19.59 15.37 -24.23
CA PRO A 48 -20.89 14.98 -24.74
C PRO A 48 -20.76 13.78 -25.70
N PRO A 49 -21.77 12.89 -25.76
CA PRO A 49 -21.80 11.80 -26.73
C PRO A 49 -21.87 12.36 -28.16
N PRO A 50 -21.38 11.61 -29.17
CA PRO A 50 -21.40 12.06 -30.56
C PRO A 50 -22.85 12.23 -31.08
N PRO A 51 -23.13 13.24 -31.92
CA PRO A 51 -24.50 13.56 -32.32
C PRO A 51 -25.06 12.55 -33.32
N LEU A 52 -26.26 12.05 -33.03
CA LEU A 52 -27.10 11.31 -33.97
C LEU A 52 -27.69 12.28 -35.01
N ARG A 53 -27.63 11.88 -36.28
CA ARG A 53 -28.29 12.56 -37.40
C ARG A 53 -29.81 12.38 -37.30
N HIS A 54 -30.59 13.45 -37.27
CA HIS A 54 -31.51 13.81 -38.37
C HIS A 54 -32.41 15.01 -38.04
N ASP A 55 -32.55 15.81 -39.10
CA ASP A 55 -33.71 16.55 -39.59
C ASP A 55 -34.14 17.92 -39.04
N ARG A 56 -34.45 18.77 -40.02
CA ARG A 56 -34.78 20.18 -40.00
C ARG A 56 -36.26 20.39 -39.69
N SER A 57 -36.58 21.41 -38.89
CA SER A 57 -37.61 22.42 -39.24
C SER A 57 -37.71 23.53 -38.18
N ARG A 58 -37.73 24.78 -38.70
CA ARG A 58 -38.48 26.01 -38.30
C ARG A 58 -38.82 26.21 -36.81
N GLN A 59 -38.65 27.39 -36.19
CA GLN A 59 -39.08 28.73 -36.62
C GLN A 59 -38.46 29.82 -35.71
N LEU A 60 -38.36 31.05 -36.22
CA LEU A 60 -37.97 32.25 -35.49
C LEU A 60 -39.05 32.76 -34.54
N SER A 61 -38.65 33.31 -33.38
CA SER A 61 -39.28 34.52 -32.82
C SER A 61 -38.32 35.28 -31.91
N THR A 62 -38.18 36.57 -32.17
CA THR A 62 -37.43 37.57 -31.40
C THR A 62 -38.25 38.09 -30.23
N SER A 63 -37.63 38.24 -29.05
CA SER A 63 -38.04 39.27 -28.08
C SER A 63 -36.88 39.67 -27.16
N THR A 64 -36.54 40.95 -27.21
CA THR A 64 -35.71 41.68 -26.24
C THR A 64 -36.53 42.02 -25.00
N ALA A 65 -36.04 41.70 -23.80
CA ALA A 65 -36.26 42.51 -22.60
C ALA A 65 -35.33 42.09 -21.45
N SER A 66 -34.71 43.11 -20.86
CA SER A 66 -33.99 43.10 -19.58
C SER A 66 -34.91 42.72 -18.42
N SER A 67 -34.48 41.79 -17.58
CA SER A 67 -34.81 41.79 -16.14
C SER A 67 -33.83 40.91 -15.38
N ALA A 68 -33.40 41.40 -14.21
CA ALA A 68 -32.59 40.71 -13.23
C ALA A 68 -33.02 39.24 -13.04
N ALA A 69 -32.07 38.33 -13.23
CA ALA A 69 -32.23 36.93 -12.89
C ALA A 69 -31.21 36.58 -11.81
N THR A 70 -31.71 36.46 -10.60
CA THR A 70 -31.15 35.65 -9.52
C THR A 70 -30.74 34.30 -10.11
N VAL A 71 -29.45 34.08 -10.34
CA VAL A 71 -28.96 32.75 -10.76
C VAL A 71 -28.90 31.89 -9.51
N THR A 72 -29.96 31.10 -9.37
CA THR A 72 -30.08 29.97 -8.47
C THR A 72 -28.85 29.06 -8.56
N ALA A 73 -28.33 28.71 -7.38
CA ALA A 73 -27.31 27.70 -7.18
C ALA A 73 -27.70 26.37 -7.83
N ALA A 74 -26.85 25.87 -8.74
CA ALA A 74 -26.81 24.48 -9.18
C ALA A 74 -25.45 24.20 -9.85
N ASP A 75 -24.61 23.42 -9.16
CA ASP A 75 -23.92 22.22 -9.67
C ASP A 75 -22.51 21.99 -9.08
N GLY A 76 -22.49 21.33 -7.91
CA GLY A 76 -21.50 20.29 -7.58
C GLY A 76 -20.10 20.71 -7.11
N LEU A 77 -19.99 21.54 -6.08
CA LEU A 77 -18.77 21.64 -5.26
C LEU A 77 -18.74 20.44 -4.29
N GLN A 78 -17.73 19.58 -4.38
CA GLN A 78 -17.40 18.74 -3.22
C GLN A 78 -16.54 19.57 -2.28
N ASP A 79 -17.14 19.99 -1.18
CA ASP A 79 -16.49 20.66 -0.08
C ASP A 79 -15.57 19.65 0.65
N ILE A 80 -14.28 19.67 0.31
CA ILE A 80 -13.32 18.74 0.92
C ILE A 80 -12.84 19.33 2.24
N LYS A 81 -13.26 18.71 3.36
CA LYS A 81 -12.73 19.04 4.69
C LYS A 81 -11.31 18.50 4.81
N LEU A 82 -10.34 19.40 4.96
CA LEU A 82 -8.96 19.03 5.27
C LEU A 82 -8.82 18.68 6.76
N PRO A 83 -7.91 17.76 7.13
CA PRO A 83 -7.71 17.37 8.52
C PRO A 83 -7.16 18.53 9.36
N THR A 84 -7.70 18.69 10.56
CA THR A 84 -7.21 19.62 11.58
C THR A 84 -6.30 18.90 12.60
N LEU A 85 -5.65 19.65 13.49
CA LEU A 85 -4.90 19.06 14.62
C LEU A 85 -5.78 18.15 15.48
N ASP A 86 -7.03 18.56 15.74
CA ASP A 86 -7.98 17.78 16.56
C ASP A 86 -8.39 16.49 15.86
N ASP A 87 -8.67 16.55 14.54
CA ASP A 87 -9.00 15.34 13.75
C ASP A 87 -7.84 14.33 13.74
N LEU A 88 -6.59 14.80 13.91
CA LEU A 88 -5.37 13.98 13.92
C LEU A 88 -4.86 13.66 15.34
N TYR A 89 -5.56 14.13 16.39
CA TYR A 89 -5.14 14.01 17.79
C TYR A 89 -3.72 14.53 18.05
N LEU A 90 -3.35 15.64 17.42
CA LEU A 90 -2.07 16.33 17.55
C LEU A 90 -2.23 17.68 18.25
N LYS A 91 -1.14 18.21 18.78
CA LYS A 91 -1.05 19.54 19.39
C LYS A 91 -0.05 20.41 18.66
N GLU A 92 -0.20 21.71 18.82
CA GLU A 92 0.77 22.67 18.32
C GLU A 92 2.17 22.38 18.89
N GLY A 93 3.17 22.35 18.02
CA GLY A 93 4.57 22.09 18.37
C GLY A 93 4.94 20.62 18.51
N ASP A 94 4.00 19.68 18.32
CA ASP A 94 4.31 18.25 18.28
C ASP A 94 5.31 17.92 17.17
N ASN A 95 6.18 16.96 17.44
CA ASN A 95 7.15 16.46 16.46
C ASN A 95 6.53 15.30 15.67
N VAL A 96 6.51 15.41 14.35
CA VAL A 96 5.94 14.41 13.45
C VAL A 96 6.97 14.03 12.38
N VAL A 97 7.34 12.75 12.36
CA VAL A 97 8.16 12.17 11.29
C VAL A 97 7.22 11.74 10.16
N VAL A 98 7.41 12.28 8.97
CA VAL A 98 6.64 11.90 7.78
C VAL A 98 7.43 10.88 6.97
N ALA A 99 6.97 9.63 6.97
CA ALA A 99 7.55 8.59 6.12
C ALA A 99 7.05 8.74 4.69
N MET A 100 7.96 9.09 3.78
CA MET A 100 7.66 9.32 2.37
C MET A 100 8.16 8.17 1.50
N SER A 101 7.36 7.80 0.49
CA SER A 101 7.71 6.76 -0.50
C SER A 101 8.04 7.32 -1.88
N GLY A 102 7.94 8.65 -2.06
CA GLY A 102 7.99 9.29 -3.38
C GLY A 102 6.65 9.29 -4.13
N GLY A 103 5.63 8.60 -3.60
CA GLY A 103 4.29 8.59 -4.17
C GLY A 103 3.46 9.84 -3.85
N VAL A 104 2.40 10.06 -4.64
CA VAL A 104 1.47 11.21 -4.49
C VAL A 104 0.81 11.27 -3.12
N ASP A 105 0.46 10.11 -2.54
CA ASP A 105 -0.22 10.03 -1.25
C ASP A 105 0.67 10.56 -0.12
N SER A 106 1.91 10.06 -0.03
CA SER A 106 2.87 10.56 0.96
C SER A 106 3.26 12.03 0.74
N SER A 107 3.26 12.48 -0.52
CA SER A 107 3.52 13.88 -0.87
C SER A 107 2.42 14.81 -0.38
N LEU A 108 1.15 14.43 -0.58
CA LEU A 108 0.02 15.19 -0.06
C LEU A 108 -0.01 15.14 1.47
N THR A 109 0.28 13.99 2.09
CA THR A 109 0.41 13.89 3.56
C THR A 109 1.40 14.92 4.10
N LEU A 110 2.61 15.02 3.52
CA LEU A 110 3.59 16.04 3.94
C LEU A 110 3.03 17.45 3.77
N ARG A 111 2.41 17.74 2.62
CA ARG A 111 1.84 19.07 2.33
C ARG A 111 0.73 19.45 3.31
N LEU A 112 -0.17 18.53 3.66
CA LEU A 112 -1.25 18.80 4.60
C LEU A 112 -0.72 19.09 6.01
N LEU A 113 0.26 18.29 6.46
CA LEU A 113 0.86 18.48 7.79
C LEU A 113 1.71 19.76 7.86
N ALA A 114 2.37 20.16 6.76
CA ALA A 114 3.18 21.38 6.73
C ALA A 114 2.35 22.67 6.86
N ASN A 115 1.03 22.60 6.62
CA ASN A 115 0.11 23.71 6.86
C ASN A 115 -0.33 23.83 8.33
N LEU A 116 0.00 22.85 9.18
CA LEU A 116 -0.29 22.85 10.60
C LEU A 116 0.95 23.31 11.39
N PRO A 117 0.79 23.89 12.59
CA PRO A 117 1.91 24.37 13.40
C PRO A 117 2.62 23.20 14.10
N LEU A 118 3.23 22.31 13.31
CA LEU A 118 3.94 21.10 13.72
C LEU A 118 5.43 21.21 13.41
N LYS A 119 6.25 20.40 14.08
CA LYS A 119 7.67 20.23 13.75
C LYS A 119 7.82 18.97 12.91
N LEU A 120 8.13 19.16 11.62
CA LEU A 120 8.19 18.05 10.67
C LEU A 120 9.62 17.65 10.37
N THR A 121 9.87 16.36 10.41
CA THR A 121 11.03 15.74 9.76
C THR A 121 10.54 14.74 8.72
N VAL A 122 11.32 14.51 7.67
CA VAL A 122 10.98 13.61 6.59
C VAL A 122 11.97 12.47 6.55
N LEU A 123 11.45 11.25 6.42
CA LEU A 123 12.25 10.05 6.32
C LEU A 123 11.82 9.23 5.10
N PHE A 124 12.78 8.85 4.27
CA PHE A 124 12.61 7.88 3.19
C PHE A 124 13.29 6.57 3.56
N MET A 125 12.59 5.44 3.40
CA MET A 125 13.16 4.13 3.68
C MET A 125 13.64 3.45 2.40
N ARG A 126 14.86 2.95 2.41
CA ARG A 126 15.36 1.99 1.43
C ARG A 126 15.22 0.59 2.01
N ASN A 127 14.25 -0.18 1.51
CA ASN A 127 13.95 -1.53 2.03
C ASN A 127 14.40 -2.66 1.11
N TRP A 128 14.87 -2.34 -0.10
CA TRP A 128 15.34 -3.32 -1.06
C TRP A 128 16.53 -2.78 -1.84
N ASP A 129 17.60 -3.55 -1.91
CA ASP A 129 18.76 -3.28 -2.74
C ASP A 129 18.96 -4.45 -3.71
N PRO A 130 18.72 -4.25 -5.02
CA PRO A 130 18.91 -5.29 -6.03
C PRO A 130 20.34 -5.87 -6.02
N LEU A 131 21.36 -5.05 -5.74
CA LEU A 131 22.76 -5.48 -5.80
C LEU A 131 23.12 -6.41 -4.64
N LEU A 132 22.61 -6.13 -3.44
CA LEU A 132 22.77 -7.03 -2.29
C LEU A 132 22.01 -8.35 -2.51
N SER A 133 20.88 -8.31 -3.22
CA SER A 133 20.09 -9.51 -3.52
C SER A 133 20.69 -10.42 -4.61
N GLU A 134 21.58 -9.88 -5.45
CA GLU A 134 22.33 -10.65 -6.46
C GLU A 134 23.64 -11.21 -5.90
N GLU A 135 24.36 -10.45 -5.06
CA GLU A 135 25.57 -10.93 -4.37
C GLU A 135 25.26 -12.09 -3.40
N ALA A 136 24.16 -12.00 -2.64
CA ALA A 136 23.74 -13.07 -1.72
C ALA A 136 23.39 -14.39 -2.43
N ALA A 137 22.96 -14.35 -3.70
CA ALA A 137 22.67 -15.54 -4.50
C ALA A 137 23.93 -16.14 -5.16
N ALA A 138 25.05 -15.40 -5.17
CA ALA A 138 26.32 -15.85 -5.73
C ALA A 138 27.19 -16.56 -4.68
N ASP A 139 27.06 -16.22 -3.39
CA ASP A 139 27.92 -16.73 -2.31
C ASP A 139 27.59 -18.17 -1.84
N ASP A 140 26.46 -18.76 -2.25
CA ASP A 140 26.09 -20.16 -1.92
C ASP A 140 26.57 -21.19 -2.98
N ARG A 141 27.29 -20.74 -4.01
CA ARG A 141 27.87 -21.65 -5.00
C ARG A 141 29.29 -22.04 -4.59
N GLY A 142 29.36 -23.10 -3.79
CA GLY A 142 30.57 -23.91 -3.65
C GLY A 142 31.17 -24.25 -5.03
N ASP A 143 32.44 -23.90 -5.14
CA ASP A 143 33.32 -23.81 -6.30
C ASP A 143 33.20 -24.85 -7.45
N THR A 144 33.68 -24.39 -8.62
CA THR A 144 34.11 -25.13 -9.82
C THR A 144 33.05 -25.58 -10.86
N HIS A 145 32.58 -24.64 -11.66
CA HIS A 145 32.87 -24.66 -13.11
C HIS A 145 32.57 -23.31 -13.77
N ASP A 146 33.62 -22.77 -14.38
CA ASP A 146 33.67 -21.61 -15.28
C ASP A 146 32.51 -21.60 -16.29
N THR A 147 31.46 -20.84 -15.97
CA THR A 147 30.49 -20.33 -16.94
C THR A 147 30.02 -18.96 -16.47
N THR A 148 30.93 -17.99 -16.58
CA THR A 148 30.55 -16.58 -16.67
C THR A 148 29.64 -16.42 -17.90
N LEU A 149 28.33 -16.42 -17.69
CA LEU A 149 27.35 -16.00 -18.70
C LEU A 149 27.42 -14.47 -18.83
N SER A 150 28.55 -14.01 -19.34
CA SER A 150 28.64 -12.75 -20.05
C SER A 150 27.64 -12.79 -21.20
N TYR A 151 26.69 -11.86 -21.18
CA TYR A 151 25.71 -11.70 -22.24
C TYR A 151 26.43 -11.16 -23.49
N SER A 152 27.10 -12.06 -24.21
CA SER A 152 27.79 -11.74 -25.47
C SER A 152 26.76 -11.65 -26.58
N SER A 153 26.24 -10.45 -26.78
CA SER A 153 25.50 -10.11 -28.00
C SER A 153 26.49 -10.00 -29.15
N ARG A 154 26.43 -10.95 -30.09
CA ARG A 154 27.02 -10.78 -31.42
C ARG A 154 26.14 -9.82 -32.21
N ASP A 155 26.59 -8.59 -32.38
CA ASP A 155 26.68 -7.95 -33.69
C ASP A 155 27.49 -6.65 -33.60
N ALA A 156 28.43 -6.53 -34.52
CA ALA A 156 29.43 -5.48 -34.58
C ALA A 156 28.88 -4.23 -35.28
N GLY A 157 29.06 -3.04 -34.68
CA GLY A 157 28.88 -1.78 -35.39
C GLY A 157 28.72 -0.53 -34.52
N SER A 158 29.84 0.05 -34.10
CA SER A 158 30.07 1.48 -33.83
C SER A 158 29.41 2.19 -32.62
N SER A 159 30.28 2.90 -31.89
CA SER A 159 30.05 4.02 -30.95
C SER A 159 29.46 3.72 -29.56
N SER A 160 30.37 3.47 -28.62
CA SER A 160 30.40 4.05 -27.26
C SER A 160 29.05 4.56 -26.69
N ARG A 161 28.27 3.64 -26.12
CA ARG A 161 27.35 3.94 -25.01
C ARG A 161 27.44 2.81 -23.99
N VAL A 162 27.84 3.17 -22.78
CA VAL A 162 27.65 2.35 -21.57
C VAL A 162 26.16 1.96 -21.53
N PRO A 163 25.78 0.68 -21.31
CA PRO A 163 24.39 0.35 -21.16
C PRO A 163 23.87 1.08 -19.92
N ASN A 164 22.87 1.95 -20.12
CA ASN A 164 22.13 2.58 -19.03
C ASN A 164 21.49 1.47 -18.20
N LEU A 165 22.16 1.05 -17.14
CA LEU A 165 21.50 0.47 -15.98
C LEU A 165 20.44 1.48 -15.57
N SER A 166 19.17 1.09 -15.68
CA SER A 166 18.07 1.88 -15.12
C SER A 166 18.49 2.34 -13.71
N PRO A 167 18.40 3.63 -13.35
CA PRO A 167 18.65 4.06 -11.99
C PRO A 167 17.86 3.16 -11.05
N CYS A 168 18.46 2.77 -9.92
CA CYS A 168 17.78 1.88 -8.98
C CYS A 168 16.43 2.51 -8.65
N ALA A 169 15.33 1.74 -8.67
CA ALA A 169 13.99 2.30 -8.57
C ALA A 169 13.83 3.23 -7.34
N TRP A 170 14.47 2.86 -6.23
CA TRP A 170 14.50 3.65 -4.99
C TRP A 170 15.23 5.00 -5.13
N GLU A 171 16.23 5.14 -6.01
CA GLU A 171 16.95 6.41 -6.22
C GLU A 171 16.05 7.45 -6.87
N ARG A 172 15.19 7.02 -7.80
CA ARG A 172 14.17 7.89 -8.41
C ARG A 172 13.14 8.32 -7.37
N ASP A 173 12.69 7.39 -6.54
CA ASP A 173 11.75 7.68 -5.45
C ASP A 173 12.35 8.64 -4.43
N TRP A 174 13.63 8.46 -4.10
CA TRP A 174 14.36 9.37 -3.22
C TRP A 174 14.53 10.75 -3.83
N ALA A 175 14.83 10.84 -5.13
CA ALA A 175 14.88 12.11 -5.83
C ALA A 175 13.51 12.83 -5.79
N ASP A 176 12.41 12.09 -5.97
CA ASP A 176 11.05 12.63 -5.85
C ASP A 176 10.75 13.16 -4.45
N VAL A 177 11.13 12.43 -3.40
CA VAL A 177 10.99 12.90 -2.01
C VAL A 177 11.73 14.22 -1.82
N LYS A 178 12.99 14.32 -2.24
CA LYS A 178 13.76 15.58 -2.13
C LYS A 178 13.10 16.73 -2.89
N ARG A 179 12.57 16.48 -4.10
CA ARG A 179 11.84 17.50 -4.88
C ARG A 179 10.58 17.97 -4.16
N VAL A 180 9.80 17.06 -3.58
CA VAL A 180 8.59 17.41 -2.83
C VAL A 180 8.95 18.17 -1.56
N CYS A 181 9.97 17.75 -0.81
CA CYS A 181 10.43 18.46 0.38
C CYS A 181 10.87 19.89 0.09
N ALA A 182 11.65 20.09 -0.99
CA ALA A 182 12.06 21.43 -1.44
C ALA A 182 10.86 22.30 -1.82
N HIS A 183 9.85 21.71 -2.49
CA HIS A 183 8.61 22.40 -2.86
C HIS A 183 7.77 22.81 -1.64
N VAL A 184 7.69 21.95 -0.62
CA VAL A 184 6.95 22.22 0.62
C VAL A 184 7.70 23.17 1.55
N GLY A 185 9.03 23.26 1.43
CA GLY A 185 9.89 24.10 2.27
C GLY A 185 10.47 23.38 3.49
N ILE A 186 10.63 22.05 3.42
CA ILE A 186 11.31 21.28 4.46
C ILE A 186 12.83 21.49 4.34
N PRO A 187 13.53 21.88 5.41
CA PRO A 187 14.98 22.06 5.37
C PRO A 187 15.74 20.76 5.10
N GLU A 188 16.85 20.82 4.37
CA GLU A 188 17.63 19.62 4.01
C GLU A 188 18.12 18.82 5.22
N GLN A 189 18.45 19.48 6.33
CA GLN A 189 18.87 18.80 7.56
C GLN A 189 17.77 17.96 8.23
N ASP A 190 16.50 18.23 7.90
CA ASP A 190 15.34 17.53 8.45
C ASP A 190 14.86 16.40 7.52
N ILE A 191 15.62 16.09 6.46
CA ILE A 191 15.34 15.06 5.47
C ILE A 191 16.39 13.96 5.58
N SER A 192 15.98 12.72 5.83
CA SER A 192 16.91 11.59 5.96
C SER A 192 16.50 10.38 5.12
N LEU A 193 17.51 9.59 4.73
CA LEU A 193 17.34 8.27 4.15
C LEU A 193 17.76 7.25 5.20
N LEU A 194 16.90 6.26 5.43
CA LEU A 194 17.16 5.14 6.33
C LEU A 194 17.16 3.84 5.53
N ASP A 195 18.23 3.07 5.64
CA ASP A 195 18.31 1.74 5.03
C ASP A 195 17.80 0.70 6.02
N LEU A 196 16.74 -0.01 5.63
CA LEU A 196 16.13 -1.11 6.38
C LEU A 196 16.09 -2.39 5.52
N SER A 197 16.96 -2.50 4.51
CA SER A 197 17.01 -3.65 3.62
C SER A 197 17.29 -4.97 4.34
N LYS A 198 18.12 -4.95 5.39
CA LYS A 198 18.44 -6.12 6.23
C LYS A 198 17.25 -6.58 7.07
N GLU A 199 16.54 -5.63 7.68
CA GLU A 199 15.33 -5.88 8.45
C GLU A 199 14.22 -6.39 7.53
N TYR A 200 14.05 -5.80 6.35
CA TYR A 200 13.08 -6.26 5.36
C TYR A 200 13.39 -7.69 4.91
N TRP A 201 14.66 -7.98 4.60
CA TRP A 201 15.08 -9.32 4.20
C TRP A 201 14.73 -10.37 5.27
N SER A 202 15.22 -10.17 6.49
CA SER A 202 15.08 -11.13 7.60
C SER A 202 13.67 -11.24 8.18
N ARG A 203 12.91 -10.14 8.25
CA ARG A 203 11.60 -10.11 8.95
C ARG A 203 10.40 -10.22 8.00
N VAL A 204 10.59 -10.00 6.71
CA VAL A 204 9.49 -10.01 5.72
C VAL A 204 9.78 -10.99 4.59
N PHE A 205 10.92 -10.86 3.92
CA PHE A 205 11.17 -11.60 2.68
C PHE A 205 11.47 -13.08 2.94
N GLU A 206 12.43 -13.40 3.80
CA GLU A 206 12.78 -14.78 4.16
C GLU A 206 11.59 -15.57 4.74
N PRO A 207 10.78 -15.01 5.67
CA PRO A 207 9.55 -15.66 6.09
C PRO A 207 8.55 -15.90 4.94
N ALA A 208 8.44 -14.98 3.98
CA ALA A 208 7.57 -15.17 2.81
C ALA A 208 8.09 -16.29 1.90
N VAL A 209 9.41 -16.44 1.73
CA VAL A 209 10.03 -17.56 1.03
C VAL A 209 9.65 -18.89 1.66
N ALA A 210 9.74 -19.02 2.98
CA ALA A 210 9.33 -20.24 3.67
C ALA A 210 7.83 -20.60 3.42
N VAL A 211 6.95 -19.60 3.37
CA VAL A 211 5.52 -19.80 3.04
C VAL A 211 5.33 -20.25 1.58
N TRP A 212 6.09 -19.69 0.63
CA TRP A 212 6.08 -20.15 -0.77
C TRP A 212 6.62 -21.57 -0.90
N GLU A 213 7.70 -21.94 -0.20
CA GLU A 213 8.27 -23.29 -0.20
C GLU A 213 7.31 -24.31 0.40
N ALA A 214 6.51 -23.93 1.40
CA ALA A 214 5.41 -24.72 1.93
C ALA A 214 4.20 -24.83 0.96
N GLY A 215 4.30 -24.28 -0.25
CA GLY A 215 3.24 -24.29 -1.24
C GLY A 215 2.06 -23.40 -0.87
N GLN A 216 2.22 -22.39 -0.02
CA GLN A 216 1.16 -21.45 0.36
C GLN A 216 1.33 -20.11 -0.38
N THR A 217 0.48 -19.11 -0.10
CA THR A 217 0.59 -17.77 -0.71
C THR A 217 0.68 -16.70 0.38
N PRO A 218 1.87 -16.14 0.69
CA PRO A 218 2.06 -15.15 1.74
C PRO A 218 1.47 -13.79 1.38
N ASN A 219 1.33 -12.93 2.39
CA ASN A 219 1.05 -11.50 2.24
C ASN A 219 2.18 -10.65 2.83
N PRO A 220 3.27 -10.39 2.07
CA PRO A 220 4.43 -9.66 2.57
C PRO A 220 4.12 -8.19 2.90
N ASP A 221 3.07 -7.60 2.33
CA ASP A 221 2.72 -6.20 2.59
C ASP A 221 2.18 -5.99 4.02
N VAL A 222 1.38 -6.94 4.54
CA VAL A 222 0.92 -6.92 5.95
C VAL A 222 2.13 -7.01 6.89
N ALA A 223 3.04 -7.94 6.62
CA ALA A 223 4.28 -8.09 7.39
C ALA A 223 5.19 -6.86 7.29
N CYS A 224 5.32 -6.25 6.10
CA CYS A 224 6.11 -5.02 5.92
C CYS A 224 5.57 -3.85 6.76
N ASN A 225 4.25 -3.69 6.85
CA ASN A 225 3.67 -2.69 7.73
C ASN A 225 3.99 -2.97 9.20
N ARG A 226 3.78 -4.21 9.66
CA ARG A 226 4.05 -4.63 11.05
C ARG A 226 5.53 -4.50 11.43
N GLU A 227 6.42 -5.10 10.64
CA GLU A 227 7.82 -5.31 10.99
C GLU A 227 8.73 -4.13 10.60
N ILE A 228 8.40 -3.42 9.51
CA ILE A 228 9.27 -2.38 8.94
C ILE A 228 8.71 -1.00 9.23
N LYS A 229 7.54 -0.65 8.69
CA LYS A 229 7.00 0.71 8.81
C LYS A 229 6.60 1.07 10.25
N PHE A 230 5.93 0.16 10.95
CA PHE A 230 5.52 0.35 12.35
C PHE A 230 6.38 -0.45 13.34
N GLY A 231 7.42 -1.14 12.84
CA GLY A 231 8.42 -1.83 13.64
C GLY A 231 9.76 -1.12 13.57
N ALA A 232 10.65 -1.60 12.68
CA ALA A 232 12.03 -1.12 12.55
C ALA A 232 12.14 0.40 12.36
N LEU A 233 11.30 1.02 11.53
CA LEU A 233 11.26 2.47 11.36
C LEU A 233 10.91 3.18 12.68
N MET A 234 9.89 2.70 13.41
CA MET A 234 9.47 3.35 14.66
C MET A 234 10.51 3.28 15.77
N GLN A 235 11.41 2.29 15.72
CA GLN A 235 12.57 2.22 16.63
C GLN A 235 13.58 3.37 16.40
N HIS A 236 13.58 3.96 15.20
CA HIS A 236 14.41 5.13 14.86
C HIS A 236 13.73 6.47 15.15
N ILE A 237 12.46 6.45 15.56
CA ILE A 237 11.70 7.65 15.91
C ILE A 237 11.89 7.94 17.40
N GLN A 238 12.21 9.20 17.72
CA GLN A 238 12.45 9.60 19.11
C GLN A 238 11.17 9.41 19.96
N PRO A 239 11.32 9.05 21.26
CA PRO A 239 10.19 8.96 22.17
C PRO A 239 9.36 10.25 22.20
N GLY A 240 8.03 10.11 22.13
CA GLY A 240 7.10 11.24 22.10
C GLY A 240 6.86 11.85 20.72
N HIS A 241 7.55 11.38 19.66
CA HIS A 241 7.28 11.81 18.29
C HIS A 241 6.23 10.89 17.64
N TYR A 242 5.48 11.45 16.69
CA TYR A 242 4.48 10.73 15.90
C TYR A 242 5.05 10.30 14.54
N LEU A 243 4.47 9.25 13.96
CA LEU A 243 4.77 8.78 12.61
C LEU A 243 3.58 9.03 11.69
N ALA A 244 3.75 9.90 10.71
CA ALA A 244 2.77 10.12 9.65
C ALA A 244 3.10 9.32 8.40
N THR A 245 2.07 8.74 7.78
CA THR A 245 2.21 8.01 6.51
C THR A 245 1.06 8.35 5.56
N GLY A 246 1.22 7.99 4.28
CA GLY A 246 0.18 8.15 3.26
C GLY A 246 -0.90 7.06 3.27
N HIS A 247 -1.14 6.36 4.38
CA HIS A 247 -2.14 5.30 4.41
C HIS A 247 -3.57 5.84 4.49
N TYR A 248 -4.47 5.17 3.78
CA TYR A 248 -5.91 5.35 3.86
C TYR A 248 -6.48 4.47 4.97
N ALA A 249 -6.35 4.94 6.20
CA ALA A 249 -6.95 4.33 7.38
C ALA A 249 -7.18 5.41 8.43
N ARG A 250 -8.03 5.15 9.43
CA ARG A 250 -8.29 6.09 10.52
C ARG A 250 -7.83 5.49 11.84
N VAL A 251 -7.16 6.28 12.67
CA VAL A 251 -6.88 5.92 14.06
C VAL A 251 -7.83 6.72 14.95
N VAL A 252 -8.54 6.04 15.84
CA VAL A 252 -9.39 6.67 16.85
C VAL A 252 -8.71 6.49 18.20
N ARG A 253 -8.42 7.60 18.86
CA ARG A 253 -7.78 7.61 20.18
C ARG A 253 -8.82 7.92 21.26
N SER A 254 -8.82 7.09 22.30
CA SER A 254 -9.60 7.36 23.50
C SER A 254 -8.88 8.40 24.39
N PRO A 255 -9.61 9.10 25.26
CA PRO A 255 -9.00 9.96 26.29
C PRO A 255 -8.03 9.21 27.22
N ALA A 256 -8.21 7.89 27.37
CA ALA A 256 -7.34 7.03 28.18
C ALA A 256 -6.03 6.64 27.47
N GLY A 257 -5.83 7.07 26.22
CA GLY A 257 -4.62 6.79 25.43
C GLY A 257 -4.68 5.50 24.61
N ASP A 258 -5.78 4.75 24.65
CA ASP A 258 -6.01 3.60 23.77
C ASP A 258 -6.22 4.05 22.31
N ALA A 259 -5.74 3.29 21.34
CA ALA A 259 -5.83 3.57 19.92
C ALA A 259 -6.43 2.37 19.16
N THR A 260 -7.48 2.64 18.39
CA THR A 260 -8.16 1.65 17.56
C THR A 260 -8.02 2.00 16.08
N LEU A 261 -7.95 0.97 15.24
CA LEU A 261 -7.84 1.11 13.78
C LEU A 261 -9.22 1.02 13.15
N HIS A 262 -9.55 1.97 12.28
CA HIS A 262 -10.85 2.08 11.61
C HIS A 262 -10.69 2.27 10.11
N ARG A 263 -11.67 1.81 9.35
CA ARG A 263 -11.71 1.99 7.89
C ARG A 263 -11.62 3.46 7.50
N ALA A 264 -10.96 3.72 6.37
CA ALA A 264 -11.02 5.02 5.71
C ALA A 264 -12.40 5.26 5.08
N ILE A 265 -12.72 6.53 4.80
CA ILE A 265 -13.98 6.89 4.15
C ILE A 265 -14.08 6.34 2.71
N ASP A 266 -12.93 6.18 2.05
CA ASP A 266 -12.84 5.60 0.71
C ASP A 266 -12.67 4.08 0.81
N SER A 267 -13.78 3.35 0.72
CA SER A 267 -13.78 1.88 0.81
C SER A 267 -12.97 1.20 -0.30
N ASN A 268 -12.73 1.86 -1.43
CA ASN A 268 -11.95 1.29 -2.54
C ASN A 268 -10.45 1.41 -2.31
N LYS A 269 -10.03 2.35 -1.46
CA LYS A 269 -8.64 2.58 -1.08
C LYS A 269 -8.34 2.26 0.37
N ASP A 270 -9.31 1.83 1.15
CA ASP A 270 -9.13 1.43 2.54
C ASP A 270 -7.95 0.44 2.69
N GLN A 271 -7.00 0.82 3.53
CA GLN A 271 -5.76 0.09 3.77
C GLN A 271 -5.72 -0.52 5.17
N THR A 272 -6.83 -0.53 5.92
CA THR A 272 -6.87 -1.19 7.24
C THR A 272 -6.50 -2.67 7.19
N TYR A 273 -6.81 -3.37 6.09
CA TYR A 273 -6.38 -4.76 5.87
C TYR A 273 -4.85 -4.92 5.92
N TYR A 274 -4.09 -3.95 5.41
CA TYR A 274 -2.63 -4.00 5.45
C TYR A 274 -2.04 -3.59 6.80
N LEU A 275 -2.83 -2.90 7.62
CA LEU A 275 -2.46 -2.41 8.94
C LEU A 275 -3.03 -3.28 10.06
N SER A 276 -3.73 -4.36 9.75
CA SER A 276 -4.52 -5.16 10.69
C SER A 276 -3.68 -5.92 11.72
N GLN A 277 -2.37 -5.98 11.55
CA GLN A 277 -1.43 -6.56 12.51
C GLN A 277 -0.50 -5.52 13.15
N VAL A 278 -0.75 -4.22 12.94
CA VAL A 278 0.02 -3.17 13.61
C VAL A 278 -0.40 -3.11 15.08
N PRO A 279 0.55 -3.27 16.03
CA PRO A 279 0.24 -3.22 17.46
C PRO A 279 -0.38 -1.88 17.89
N ARG A 280 -1.28 -1.92 18.88
CA ARG A 280 -1.96 -0.73 19.42
C ARG A 280 -1.00 0.39 19.86
N ASP A 281 0.11 0.06 20.51
CA ASP A 281 1.10 1.04 20.98
C ASP A 281 1.78 1.80 19.82
N GLN A 282 1.93 1.14 18.68
CA GLN A 282 2.44 1.76 17.46
C GLN A 282 1.34 2.59 16.76
N LEU A 283 0.10 2.08 16.72
CA LEU A 283 -1.05 2.84 16.22
C LEU A 283 -1.31 4.12 17.02
N ALA A 284 -1.07 4.10 18.34
CA ALA A 284 -1.21 5.29 19.20
C ALA A 284 -0.27 6.44 18.79
N LYS A 285 0.84 6.13 18.11
CA LYS A 285 1.79 7.11 17.58
C LYS A 285 1.63 7.34 16.06
N ALA A 286 0.77 6.58 15.40
CA ALA A 286 0.52 6.71 13.96
C ALA A 286 -0.43 7.88 13.65
N VAL A 287 -0.19 8.53 12.52
CA VAL A 287 -1.01 9.62 11.98
C VAL A 287 -1.31 9.34 10.50
N PHE A 288 -2.60 9.38 10.13
CA PHE A 288 -3.07 9.08 8.77
C PHE A 288 -3.91 10.24 8.22
N PRO A 289 -3.27 11.26 7.61
CA PRO A 289 -3.97 12.47 7.17
C PRO A 289 -4.98 12.25 6.03
N LEU A 290 -4.89 11.14 5.31
CA LEU A 290 -5.74 10.84 4.15
C LEU A 290 -7.03 10.09 4.50
N ALA A 291 -7.26 9.76 5.78
CA ALA A 291 -8.39 8.94 6.24
C ALA A 291 -9.77 9.44 5.77
N GLY A 292 -9.94 10.76 5.70
CA GLY A 292 -11.19 11.43 5.33
C GLY A 292 -11.21 11.98 3.89
N ILE A 293 -10.22 11.65 3.07
CA ILE A 293 -10.08 12.22 1.72
C ILE A 293 -10.19 11.11 0.67
N PRO A 294 -11.20 11.14 -0.22
CA PRO A 294 -11.30 10.19 -1.32
C PRO A 294 -10.09 10.27 -2.25
N LYS A 295 -9.69 9.14 -2.85
CA LYS A 295 -8.51 9.14 -3.73
C LYS A 295 -8.58 10.10 -4.93
N PRO A 296 -9.73 10.26 -5.62
CA PRO A 296 -9.84 11.25 -6.70
C PRO A 296 -9.47 12.66 -6.20
N SER A 297 -9.96 13.01 -5.02
CA SER A 297 -9.66 14.27 -4.36
C SER A 297 -8.20 14.44 -4.00
N VAL A 298 -7.49 13.38 -3.63
CA VAL A 298 -6.04 13.42 -3.38
C VAL A 298 -5.27 13.86 -4.64
N ARG A 299 -5.68 13.38 -5.82
CA ARG A 299 -5.05 13.81 -7.09
C ARG A 299 -5.38 15.27 -7.41
N ASP A 300 -6.63 15.69 -7.23
CA ASP A 300 -7.02 17.08 -7.48
C ASP A 300 -6.32 18.04 -6.49
N LEU A 301 -6.15 17.66 -5.21
CA LEU A 301 -5.38 18.40 -4.22
C LEU A 301 -3.89 18.45 -4.56
N ALA A 302 -3.31 17.33 -5.00
CA ALA A 302 -1.90 17.30 -5.41
C ALA A 302 -1.64 18.24 -6.59
N ALA A 303 -2.54 18.27 -7.59
CA ALA A 303 -2.48 19.22 -8.69
C ALA A 303 -2.69 20.67 -8.22
N HIS A 304 -3.65 20.92 -7.32
CA HIS A 304 -3.91 22.24 -6.75
C HIS A 304 -2.68 22.80 -6.01
N PHE A 305 -1.98 21.97 -5.24
CA PHE A 305 -0.74 22.36 -4.56
C PHE A 305 0.50 22.31 -5.47
N ALA A 306 0.33 21.99 -6.76
CA ALA A 306 1.39 21.82 -7.74
C ALA A 306 2.50 20.87 -7.26
N LEU A 307 2.13 19.76 -6.61
CA LEU A 307 3.10 18.80 -6.10
C LEU A 307 3.86 18.14 -7.27
N PRO A 308 5.20 18.00 -7.19
CA PRO A 308 6.01 17.36 -8.24
C PRO A 308 5.60 15.94 -8.62
N THR A 309 4.85 15.27 -7.74
CA THR A 309 4.40 13.88 -7.87
C THR A 309 2.92 13.76 -8.24
N ALA A 310 2.23 14.86 -8.58
CA ALA A 310 0.79 14.86 -8.87
C ALA A 310 0.38 13.89 -10.00
N ASP A 311 1.20 13.81 -11.04
CA ASP A 311 0.96 12.95 -12.21
C ASP A 311 1.55 11.53 -12.05
N ARG A 312 2.16 11.24 -10.89
CA ARG A 312 2.79 9.95 -10.65
C ARG A 312 1.73 8.84 -10.62
N GLU A 313 2.02 7.74 -11.29
CA GLU A 313 1.20 6.54 -11.23
C GLU A 313 1.35 5.86 -9.86
N GLU A 314 0.31 5.13 -9.47
CA GLU A 314 0.38 4.36 -8.23
C GLU A 314 1.34 3.18 -8.44
N SER A 315 2.23 2.97 -7.47
CA SER A 315 3.07 1.78 -7.47
C SER A 315 2.19 0.53 -7.26
N MET A 316 2.20 -0.38 -8.23
CA MET A 316 1.57 -1.69 -8.11
C MET A 316 2.62 -2.76 -7.79
N GLY A 317 2.20 -3.87 -7.17
CA GLY A 317 3.08 -5.00 -6.83
C GLY A 317 3.48 -5.07 -5.36
N VAL A 318 4.27 -6.08 -5.01
CA VAL A 318 4.81 -6.27 -3.65
C VAL A 318 5.68 -5.07 -3.30
N CYS A 319 5.50 -4.54 -2.08
CA CYS A 319 6.23 -3.37 -1.63
C CYS A 319 7.74 -3.49 -1.92
N PHE A 320 8.33 -2.48 -2.57
CA PHE A 320 9.77 -2.34 -2.86
C PHE A 320 10.40 -3.30 -3.88
N ILE A 321 9.73 -4.40 -4.26
CA ILE A 321 10.25 -5.36 -5.26
C ILE A 321 9.90 -4.93 -6.70
N GLY A 322 8.96 -3.98 -6.84
CA GLY A 322 8.55 -3.35 -8.10
C GLY A 322 7.64 -4.22 -8.97
N GLU A 323 7.15 -3.65 -10.07
CA GLU A 323 6.34 -4.37 -11.06
C GLU A 323 7.23 -5.30 -11.90
N ARG A 324 7.60 -6.46 -11.36
CA ARG A 324 8.19 -7.52 -12.16
C ARG A 324 7.06 -8.27 -12.86
N GLY A 325 6.98 -8.16 -14.19
CA GLY A 325 6.06 -8.94 -15.04
C GLY A 325 6.20 -10.47 -14.91
N HIS A 326 7.23 -10.91 -14.17
CA HIS A 326 7.61 -12.30 -13.93
C HIS A 326 7.82 -12.57 -12.43
N PHE A 327 6.81 -12.27 -11.60
CA PHE A 327 6.92 -12.47 -10.14
C PHE A 327 7.29 -13.90 -9.74
N GLY A 328 6.74 -14.91 -10.42
CA GLY A 328 7.09 -16.31 -10.15
C GLY A 328 8.56 -16.64 -10.47
N ASP A 329 9.12 -16.03 -11.53
CA ASP A 329 10.54 -16.22 -11.90
C ASP A 329 11.47 -15.56 -10.86
N PHE A 330 11.03 -14.44 -10.27
CA PHE A 330 11.74 -13.82 -9.16
C PHE A 330 11.74 -14.71 -7.91
N VAL A 331 10.58 -15.23 -7.50
CA VAL A 331 10.49 -16.14 -6.34
C VAL A 331 11.32 -17.41 -6.56
N SER A 332 11.33 -17.94 -7.79
CA SER A 332 12.16 -19.09 -8.19
C SER A 332 13.67 -18.91 -7.96
N GLN A 333 14.17 -17.68 -7.83
CA GLN A 333 15.59 -17.42 -7.54
C GLN A 333 15.94 -17.68 -6.07
N TYR A 334 14.94 -17.76 -5.19
CA TYR A 334 15.11 -17.87 -3.73
C TYR A 334 14.48 -19.13 -3.14
N THR A 335 13.68 -19.86 -3.91
CA THR A 335 13.07 -21.13 -3.47
C THR A 335 13.85 -22.33 -3.98
N SER A 336 13.91 -23.37 -3.17
CA SER A 336 14.47 -24.66 -3.57
C SER A 336 13.73 -25.25 -4.79
N PRO A 337 14.43 -25.93 -5.72
CA PRO A 337 13.77 -26.68 -6.78
C PRO A 337 12.86 -27.76 -6.16
N PRO A 338 11.68 -28.04 -6.74
CA PRO A 338 10.81 -29.08 -6.20
C PRO A 338 11.49 -30.45 -6.25
N SER A 339 11.34 -31.23 -5.17
CA SER A 339 11.93 -32.57 -5.02
C SER A 339 11.29 -33.62 -5.94
N SER A 340 10.13 -33.32 -6.53
CA SER A 340 9.42 -34.18 -7.47
C SER A 340 8.82 -33.36 -8.62
N THR A 341 8.52 -34.02 -9.73
CA THR A 341 7.75 -33.39 -10.82
C THR A 341 6.29 -33.26 -10.40
N GLY A 342 5.75 -32.04 -10.42
CA GLY A 342 4.33 -31.78 -10.13
C GLY A 342 3.52 -31.51 -11.40
N TYR A 343 2.31 -32.05 -11.45
CA TYR A 343 1.41 -31.97 -12.60
C TYR A 343 0.21 -31.07 -12.33
N LEU A 344 -0.35 -30.50 -13.40
CA LEU A 344 -1.68 -29.90 -13.39
C LEU A 344 -2.70 -31.01 -13.64
N VAL A 345 -3.63 -31.22 -12.70
CA VAL A 345 -4.60 -32.33 -12.72
C VAL A 345 -6.03 -31.81 -12.57
N ASP A 346 -7.03 -32.52 -13.09
CA ASP A 346 -8.45 -32.28 -12.77
C ASP A 346 -8.98 -33.24 -11.70
N THR A 347 -10.26 -33.09 -11.36
CA THR A 347 -11.01 -33.93 -10.42
C THR A 347 -11.11 -35.40 -10.86
N ALA A 348 -10.91 -35.71 -12.14
CA ALA A 348 -10.84 -37.07 -12.67
C ALA A 348 -9.40 -37.65 -12.68
N GLY A 349 -8.41 -36.88 -12.21
CA GLY A 349 -7.00 -37.26 -12.23
C GLY A 349 -6.33 -37.14 -13.60
N LYS A 350 -7.00 -36.52 -14.60
CA LYS A 350 -6.41 -36.29 -15.92
C LYS A 350 -5.31 -35.23 -15.80
N ARG A 351 -4.12 -35.54 -16.32
CA ARG A 351 -2.98 -34.63 -16.36
C ARG A 351 -3.03 -33.73 -17.60
N PHE A 352 -2.80 -32.44 -17.42
CA PHE A 352 -2.77 -31.43 -18.48
C PHE A 352 -1.36 -30.92 -18.80
N GLY A 353 -0.38 -31.21 -17.94
CA GLY A 353 1.01 -30.82 -18.13
C GLY A 353 1.78 -30.77 -16.82
N VAL A 354 3.07 -30.47 -16.92
CA VAL A 354 3.96 -30.24 -15.77
C VAL A 354 3.94 -28.76 -15.42
N HIS A 355 3.86 -28.44 -14.13
CA HIS A 355 3.90 -27.05 -13.68
C HIS A 355 5.32 -26.58 -13.35
N ARG A 356 5.55 -25.27 -13.41
CA ARG A 356 6.87 -24.66 -13.15
C ARG A 356 7.24 -24.52 -11.67
N GLY A 357 6.33 -24.85 -10.76
CA GLY A 357 6.48 -24.74 -9.32
C GLY A 357 5.17 -24.27 -8.67
N SER A 358 4.95 -24.63 -7.41
CA SER A 358 3.70 -24.35 -6.71
C SER A 358 3.48 -22.84 -6.42
N HIS A 359 4.56 -22.05 -6.36
CA HIS A 359 4.55 -20.61 -6.12
C HIS A 359 4.07 -19.78 -7.33
N TYR A 360 3.99 -20.38 -8.53
CA TYR A 360 3.38 -19.74 -9.70
C TYR A 360 1.84 -19.75 -9.65
N TYR A 361 1.25 -20.46 -8.66
CA TYR A 361 -0.17 -20.72 -8.59
C TYR A 361 -0.72 -20.35 -7.21
N THR A 362 -1.83 -19.63 -7.22
CA THR A 362 -2.62 -19.29 -6.02
C THR A 362 -4.03 -19.86 -6.17
N ILE A 363 -4.61 -20.35 -5.07
CA ILE A 363 -5.99 -20.86 -5.06
C ILE A 363 -6.95 -19.75 -5.53
N GLY A 364 -7.89 -20.11 -6.39
CA GLY A 364 -8.82 -19.19 -7.06
C GLY A 364 -8.22 -18.45 -8.27
N GLN A 365 -6.92 -18.61 -8.57
CA GLN A 365 -6.32 -18.05 -9.79
C GLN A 365 -6.88 -18.77 -11.02
N ARG A 366 -7.22 -17.99 -12.05
CA ARG A 366 -7.57 -18.55 -13.36
C ARG A 366 -6.33 -19.20 -13.99
N ALA A 367 -6.38 -20.50 -14.20
CA ALA A 367 -5.35 -21.26 -14.89
C ALA A 367 -5.52 -21.13 -16.41
N ARG A 368 -4.44 -20.77 -17.10
CA ARG A 368 -4.39 -20.72 -18.57
C ARG A 368 -3.41 -21.79 -19.05
N VAL A 369 -3.94 -22.97 -19.33
CA VAL A 369 -3.14 -24.12 -19.78
C VAL A 369 -3.53 -24.45 -21.22
N GLY A 370 -2.53 -24.67 -22.08
CA GLY A 370 -2.77 -25.03 -23.47
C GLY A 370 -3.55 -26.34 -23.58
N GLY A 371 -4.57 -26.39 -24.44
CA GLY A 371 -5.41 -27.57 -24.64
C GLY A 371 -6.59 -27.71 -23.66
N MET A 372 -6.83 -26.73 -22.79
CA MET A 372 -8.04 -26.66 -21.96
C MET A 372 -9.03 -25.63 -22.51
N ASP A 373 -10.20 -26.09 -22.95
CA ASP A 373 -11.31 -25.20 -23.29
C ASP A 373 -12.03 -24.73 -22.03
N GLY A 374 -12.55 -23.51 -22.04
CA GLY A 374 -13.31 -22.93 -20.93
C GLY A 374 -12.48 -22.17 -19.90
N ARG A 375 -13.08 -21.95 -18.71
CA ARG A 375 -12.44 -21.21 -17.61
C ARG A 375 -12.08 -22.18 -16.50
N TRP A 376 -10.79 -22.41 -16.33
CA TRP A 376 -10.25 -23.27 -15.29
C TRP A 376 -9.60 -22.46 -14.18
N TYR A 377 -9.65 -22.99 -12.97
CA TYR A 377 -9.18 -22.32 -11.76
C TYR A 377 -8.41 -23.30 -10.88
N VAL A 378 -7.39 -22.79 -10.19
CA VAL A 378 -6.63 -23.54 -9.19
C VAL A 378 -7.52 -23.74 -7.96
N ALA A 379 -7.91 -24.96 -7.66
CA ALA A 379 -8.73 -25.29 -6.49
C ALA A 379 -7.89 -25.65 -5.27
N GLN A 380 -6.84 -26.45 -5.49
CA GLN A 380 -6.00 -26.95 -4.41
C GLN A 380 -4.57 -27.15 -4.91
N LYS A 381 -3.61 -27.10 -3.99
CA LYS A 381 -2.20 -27.38 -4.26
C LYS A 381 -1.70 -28.46 -3.31
N GLY A 382 -0.68 -29.18 -3.74
CA GLY A 382 -0.07 -30.26 -2.97
C GLY A 382 -0.94 -31.51 -2.90
N VAL A 383 -1.65 -31.82 -3.99
CA VAL A 383 -2.48 -33.04 -4.10
C VAL A 383 -1.69 -34.18 -4.74
N GLY A 384 -2.31 -35.35 -4.83
CA GLY A 384 -1.72 -36.55 -5.43
C GLY A 384 -0.73 -37.27 -4.52
N GLU A 385 -0.22 -38.42 -4.98
CA GLU A 385 0.68 -39.28 -4.19
C GLU A 385 2.02 -38.59 -3.86
N SER A 386 2.49 -37.71 -4.74
CA SER A 386 3.72 -36.92 -4.53
C SER A 386 3.52 -35.72 -3.61
N GLY A 387 2.26 -35.35 -3.31
CA GLY A 387 1.93 -34.13 -2.58
C GLY A 387 2.38 -32.85 -3.30
N ASN A 388 2.55 -32.89 -4.62
CA ASN A 388 3.08 -31.77 -5.41
C ASN A 388 2.19 -31.40 -6.60
N ASP A 389 1.09 -32.10 -6.85
CA ASP A 389 0.20 -31.78 -7.96
C ASP A 389 -0.70 -30.57 -7.63
N ILE A 390 -1.22 -29.91 -8.67
CA ILE A 390 -2.14 -28.78 -8.56
C ILE A 390 -3.47 -29.17 -9.18
N LEU A 391 -4.52 -29.14 -8.36
CA LEU A 391 -5.89 -29.44 -8.78
C LEU A 391 -6.50 -28.24 -9.48
N LEU A 392 -7.00 -28.48 -10.69
CA LEU A 392 -7.74 -27.53 -11.51
C LEU A 392 -9.21 -27.94 -11.58
N VAL A 393 -10.09 -26.96 -11.47
CA VAL A 393 -11.54 -27.15 -11.61
C VAL A 393 -12.12 -26.23 -12.67
N HIS A 394 -13.19 -26.69 -13.31
CA HIS A 394 -13.88 -25.93 -14.35
C HIS A 394 -14.97 -25.04 -13.73
N GLY A 395 -15.00 -23.76 -14.11
CA GLY A 395 -15.96 -22.78 -13.59
C GLY A 395 -15.46 -22.09 -12.32
N GLY A 396 -15.77 -20.79 -12.20
CA GLY A 396 -15.38 -19.99 -11.03
C GLY A 396 -16.30 -20.17 -9.82
N ASP A 397 -17.41 -20.87 -10.03
CA ASP A 397 -18.46 -21.20 -9.09
C ASP A 397 -18.35 -22.64 -8.54
N HIS A 398 -17.32 -23.40 -8.95
CA HIS A 398 -17.12 -24.79 -8.57
C HIS A 398 -17.10 -24.99 -7.03
N PRO A 399 -17.78 -26.02 -6.48
CA PRO A 399 -17.86 -26.27 -5.03
C PRO A 399 -16.50 -26.29 -4.30
N ALA A 400 -15.47 -26.92 -4.89
CA ALA A 400 -14.10 -26.92 -4.36
C ALA A 400 -13.46 -25.53 -4.19
N LEU A 401 -13.99 -24.47 -4.83
CA LEU A 401 -13.54 -23.09 -4.63
C LEU A 401 -14.38 -22.35 -3.58
N GLN A 402 -15.57 -22.85 -3.23
CA GLN A 402 -16.55 -22.21 -2.36
C GLN A 402 -16.27 -22.59 -0.91
N CYS A 403 -15.65 -21.69 -0.15
CA CYS A 403 -15.24 -21.99 1.22
C CYS A 403 -16.26 -21.46 2.23
N LYS A 404 -16.66 -22.33 3.15
CA LYS A 404 -17.67 -22.04 4.18
C LYS A 404 -17.04 -21.70 5.53
N GLU A 405 -15.87 -22.28 5.81
CA GLU A 405 -15.15 -22.06 7.06
C GLU A 405 -13.65 -21.89 6.80
N LEU A 406 -12.98 -21.18 7.71
CA LEU A 406 -11.52 -21.19 7.82
C LEU A 406 -11.09 -21.17 9.28
N ALA A 407 -9.86 -21.60 9.53
CA ALA A 407 -9.21 -21.42 10.81
C ALA A 407 -7.88 -20.68 10.61
N CYS A 408 -7.63 -19.72 11.49
CA CYS A 408 -6.37 -19.01 11.56
C CYS A 408 -5.38 -19.79 12.43
N GLY A 409 -4.10 -19.72 12.07
CA GLY A 409 -3.01 -20.13 12.94
C GLY A 409 -2.85 -19.12 14.07
N GLU A 410 -1.80 -18.31 13.98
CA GLU A 410 -1.62 -17.16 14.85
C GLU A 410 -2.56 -16.01 14.45
N PHE A 411 -3.23 -15.40 15.42
CA PHE A 411 -4.11 -14.26 15.22
C PHE A 411 -3.62 -13.05 16.02
N ASN A 412 -3.40 -11.94 15.33
CA ASN A 412 -2.94 -10.69 15.94
C ASN A 412 -4.13 -9.79 16.23
N TRP A 413 -4.52 -9.72 17.51
CA TRP A 413 -5.53 -8.76 17.97
C TRP A 413 -4.88 -7.40 18.22
N ILE A 414 -5.43 -6.33 17.64
CA ILE A 414 -4.89 -4.97 17.80
C ILE A 414 -4.94 -4.56 19.27
N ALA A 415 -6.02 -4.90 19.99
CA ALA A 415 -6.17 -4.64 21.41
C ALA A 415 -5.21 -5.47 22.31
N GLY A 416 -4.50 -6.45 21.74
CA GLY A 416 -3.60 -7.37 22.45
C GLY A 416 -4.30 -8.61 23.02
N ALA A 417 -5.63 -8.64 22.99
CA ALA A 417 -6.46 -9.76 23.45
C ALA A 417 -7.72 -9.86 22.56
N PRO A 418 -8.36 -11.04 22.49
CA PRO A 418 -9.66 -11.16 21.83
C PRO A 418 -10.70 -10.26 22.49
N PRO A 419 -11.71 -9.80 21.74
CA PRO A 419 -12.83 -9.06 22.30
C PRO A 419 -13.62 -9.91 23.32
N PRO A 420 -14.22 -9.30 24.37
CA PRO A 420 -14.96 -10.02 25.41
C PRO A 420 -16.08 -10.91 24.87
N GLU A 421 -16.67 -10.58 23.73
CA GLU A 421 -17.70 -11.37 23.07
C GLU A 421 -17.25 -12.76 22.61
N LEU A 422 -15.93 -13.00 22.56
CA LEU A 422 -15.33 -14.30 22.23
C LEU A 422 -14.88 -15.08 23.47
N GLU A 423 -15.03 -14.53 24.68
CA GLU A 423 -14.73 -15.23 25.92
C GLU A 423 -15.76 -16.35 26.19
N ASP A 424 -15.36 -17.37 26.94
CA ASP A 424 -16.22 -18.49 27.40
C ASP A 424 -17.03 -19.19 26.29
N GLY A 425 -16.47 -19.29 25.07
CA GLY A 425 -17.13 -19.92 23.93
C GLY A 425 -18.15 -19.03 23.23
N GLY A 426 -18.06 -17.72 23.43
CA GLY A 426 -18.87 -16.73 22.74
C GLY A 426 -18.59 -16.66 21.23
N VAL A 427 -19.59 -16.15 20.50
CA VAL A 427 -19.57 -15.98 19.05
C VAL A 427 -19.75 -14.51 18.72
N LEU A 428 -18.91 -13.99 17.84
CA LEU A 428 -18.97 -12.60 17.36
C LEU A 428 -19.42 -12.58 15.89
N ASP A 429 -20.53 -11.89 15.63
CA ASP A 429 -20.89 -11.50 14.26
C ASP A 429 -19.96 -10.37 13.79
N ALA A 430 -19.25 -10.61 12.69
CA ALA A 430 -18.23 -9.70 12.17
C ALA A 430 -18.21 -9.64 10.64
N MET A 431 -17.50 -8.64 10.13
CA MET A 431 -17.16 -8.51 8.73
C MET A 431 -15.74 -9.05 8.52
N VAL A 432 -15.54 -9.96 7.57
CA VAL A 432 -14.27 -10.64 7.31
C VAL A 432 -13.78 -10.37 5.89
N GLN A 433 -12.46 -10.17 5.75
CA GLN A 433 -11.78 -10.12 4.46
C GLN A 433 -10.61 -11.10 4.46
N VAL A 434 -10.52 -11.97 3.45
CA VAL A 434 -9.45 -12.98 3.26
C VAL A 434 -8.43 -12.60 2.20
N ARG A 435 -8.63 -11.46 1.52
CA ARG A 435 -7.70 -10.86 0.55
C ARG A 435 -8.00 -9.39 0.35
N HIS A 436 -6.99 -8.63 -0.08
CA HIS A 436 -7.18 -7.23 -0.46
C HIS A 436 -8.15 -7.07 -1.66
N ARG A 437 -8.93 -5.98 -1.69
CA ARG A 437 -9.97 -5.62 -2.67
C ARG A 437 -11.21 -6.51 -2.74
N MET A 438 -11.35 -7.52 -1.88
CA MET A 438 -12.66 -8.14 -1.73
C MET A 438 -13.57 -7.24 -0.89
N SER A 439 -14.86 -7.25 -1.19
CA SER A 439 -15.85 -6.75 -0.24
C SER A 439 -15.82 -7.62 1.00
N ALA A 440 -15.89 -7.00 2.18
CA ALA A 440 -16.00 -7.75 3.42
C ALA A 440 -17.31 -8.56 3.42
N VAL A 441 -17.24 -9.78 3.92
CA VAL A 441 -18.39 -10.70 4.01
C VAL A 441 -18.77 -10.89 5.46
N LYS A 442 -20.05 -11.15 5.71
CA LYS A 442 -20.52 -11.48 7.06
C LYS A 442 -20.04 -12.87 7.45
N ALA A 443 -19.62 -13.00 8.70
CA ALA A 443 -19.19 -14.26 9.27
C ALA A 443 -19.36 -14.26 10.78
N GLN A 444 -19.46 -15.46 11.33
CA GLN A 444 -19.36 -15.74 12.74
C GLN A 444 -17.91 -16.07 13.08
N VAL A 445 -17.37 -15.40 14.09
CA VAL A 445 -16.03 -15.60 14.61
C VAL A 445 -16.13 -16.23 15.98
N GLU A 446 -15.33 -17.26 16.24
CA GLU A 446 -15.27 -17.96 17.53
C GLU A 446 -13.83 -18.34 17.88
N LEU A 447 -13.57 -18.59 19.17
CA LEU A 447 -12.31 -19.13 19.65
C LEU A 447 -12.47 -20.61 19.98
N VAL A 448 -11.81 -21.48 19.21
CA VAL A 448 -11.78 -22.93 19.44
C VAL A 448 -10.33 -23.34 19.69
N ASP A 449 -10.07 -23.95 20.84
CA ASP A 449 -8.72 -24.37 21.26
C ASP A 449 -7.66 -23.25 21.15
N GLY A 450 -8.05 -22.02 21.46
CA GLY A 450 -7.20 -20.83 21.39
C GLY A 450 -6.90 -20.32 19.97
N ARG A 451 -7.57 -20.86 18.94
CA ARG A 451 -7.47 -20.43 17.54
C ARG A 451 -8.73 -19.72 17.11
N VAL A 452 -8.57 -18.76 16.20
CA VAL A 452 -9.72 -18.07 15.59
C VAL A 452 -10.29 -18.92 14.48
N HIS A 453 -11.54 -19.33 14.66
CA HIS A 453 -12.36 -20.00 13.66
C HIS A 453 -13.37 -19.02 13.08
N ILE A 454 -13.58 -19.07 11.77
CA ILE A 454 -14.48 -18.17 11.06
C ILE A 454 -15.41 -19.01 10.19
N THR A 455 -16.71 -18.86 10.40
CA THR A 455 -17.78 -19.47 9.61
C THR A 455 -18.51 -18.39 8.83
N PHE A 456 -18.43 -18.43 7.51
CA PHE A 456 -19.08 -17.41 6.67
C PHE A 456 -20.58 -17.65 6.55
N ASP A 457 -21.37 -16.56 6.49
CA ASP A 457 -22.82 -16.66 6.22
C ASP A 457 -23.08 -17.26 4.83
N ASP A 458 -22.34 -16.75 3.83
CA ASP A 458 -22.31 -17.23 2.45
C ASP A 458 -20.90 -17.73 2.09
N THR A 459 -20.77 -18.63 1.11
CA THR A 459 -19.46 -19.15 0.73
C THR A 459 -18.56 -18.08 0.09
N VAL A 460 -17.26 -18.16 0.39
CA VAL A 460 -16.24 -17.27 -0.17
C VAL A 460 -15.38 -18.03 -1.17
N VAL A 461 -15.30 -17.48 -2.39
CA VAL A 461 -14.52 -18.10 -3.48
C VAL A 461 -13.02 -17.89 -3.27
N GLY A 462 -12.25 -18.97 -3.35
CA GLY A 462 -10.79 -18.94 -3.48
C GLY A 462 -10.08 -18.43 -2.22
N VAL A 463 -10.44 -18.97 -1.05
CA VAL A 463 -9.73 -18.71 0.20
C VAL A 463 -8.41 -19.50 0.17
N ALA A 464 -7.28 -18.83 0.30
CA ALA A 464 -5.96 -19.44 0.14
C ALA A 464 -5.19 -19.48 1.47
N PRO A 465 -4.78 -20.66 1.97
CA PRO A 465 -3.83 -20.75 3.08
C PRO A 465 -2.54 -19.96 2.81
N GLY A 466 -2.01 -19.34 3.87
CA GLY A 466 -0.90 -18.39 3.80
C GLY A 466 -1.33 -16.92 3.59
N GLN A 467 -2.56 -16.67 3.12
CA GLN A 467 -3.13 -15.31 3.12
C GLN A 467 -3.58 -14.91 4.53
N ILE A 468 -4.04 -13.67 4.67
CA ILE A 468 -4.46 -13.09 5.94
C ILE A 468 -6.00 -12.97 5.98
N ALA A 469 -6.60 -13.43 7.07
CA ALA A 469 -8.01 -13.16 7.37
C ALA A 469 -8.09 -12.02 8.38
N GLY A 470 -8.58 -10.86 7.94
CA GLY A 470 -8.88 -9.72 8.81
C GLY A 470 -10.32 -9.76 9.32
N VAL A 471 -10.53 -9.25 10.52
CA VAL A 471 -11.83 -9.21 11.20
C VAL A 471 -12.16 -7.77 11.60
N TRP A 472 -13.35 -7.31 11.23
CA TRP A 472 -13.89 -6.00 11.58
C TRP A 472 -15.22 -6.13 12.29
N LYS A 473 -15.42 -5.28 13.31
CA LYS A 473 -16.73 -5.00 13.89
C LYS A 473 -17.12 -3.59 13.45
N ASP A 474 -18.18 -3.48 12.67
CA ASP A 474 -18.50 -2.26 11.92
C ASP A 474 -17.27 -1.76 11.12
N ASP A 475 -16.80 -0.55 11.37
CA ASP A 475 -15.59 0.01 10.76
C ASP A 475 -14.31 -0.29 11.53
N GLN A 476 -14.39 -0.80 12.76
CA GLN A 476 -13.23 -1.06 13.60
C GLN A 476 -12.56 -2.38 13.19
N CYS A 477 -11.29 -2.30 12.78
CA CYS A 477 -10.44 -3.47 12.62
C CYS A 477 -10.08 -4.02 13.99
N LEU A 478 -10.44 -5.28 14.25
CA LEU A 478 -10.11 -5.96 15.51
C LEU A 478 -8.73 -6.62 15.44
N GLY A 479 -8.34 -7.06 14.24
CA GLY A 479 -7.08 -7.76 14.03
C GLY A 479 -7.10 -8.64 12.78
N SER A 480 -6.05 -9.43 12.61
CA SER A 480 -6.01 -10.45 11.55
C SER A 480 -5.07 -11.61 11.85
N GLY A 481 -5.33 -12.75 11.23
CA GLY A 481 -4.52 -13.97 11.38
C GLY A 481 -4.12 -14.60 10.06
N LEU A 482 -3.09 -15.43 10.11
CA LEU A 482 -2.66 -16.26 8.98
C LEU A 482 -3.67 -17.39 8.77
N ILE A 483 -4.24 -17.50 7.57
CA ILE A 483 -5.16 -18.58 7.22
C ILE A 483 -4.36 -19.88 7.17
N ALA A 484 -4.67 -20.80 8.09
CA ALA A 484 -3.97 -22.08 8.22
C ALA A 484 -4.72 -23.19 7.47
N THR A 485 -6.04 -23.25 7.65
CA THR A 485 -6.89 -24.27 7.02
C THR A 485 -8.20 -23.65 6.54
N THR A 486 -8.81 -24.32 5.55
CA THR A 486 -10.09 -23.92 4.95
C THR A 486 -10.97 -25.16 4.78
N ARG A 487 -12.28 -25.01 4.96
CA ARG A 487 -13.27 -26.03 4.61
C ARG A 487 -14.14 -25.48 3.48
N CYS A 488 -14.01 -26.09 2.31
CA CYS A 488 -14.80 -25.75 1.14
C CYS A 488 -15.85 -26.84 0.89
N LEU A 489 -16.80 -26.58 -0.01
CA LEU A 489 -17.96 -27.47 -0.20
C LEU A 489 -17.59 -28.85 -0.76
N GLU A 490 -16.41 -28.96 -1.38
CA GLU A 490 -15.82 -30.19 -1.91
C GLU A 490 -14.33 -30.25 -1.59
#